data_AF-A0A081PC66-F1
#
_entry.id   AF-A0A081PC66-F1
#
_cell.length_a   1.000
_cell.length_b   1.000
_cell.length_c   1.000
_cell.angle_alpha   90.00
_cell.angle_beta   90.00
_cell.angle_gamma   90.00
#
_symmetry.space_group_name_H-M   'P 1'
#
loop_
_entity.id
_entity.type
_entity.pdbx_description
1 polymer ?
#
loop_
_entity_poly.entity_id
_entity_poly.type
_entity_poly.pdbx_seq_one_letter_code
_entity_poly.pdbx_strand_id
1 'polypeptide(L)'
;MTTNAPGQLLGFSLQFPRALWHLLGCDPEDMVCLEVFGDVSVSKENDSKITEEDKSSQISNPVTDRSSDLWKTFFNWTNLVIDGAVDPDKTIFILYSNKKGRKAIVDSFHAAKNIVSARKVFQLAVKKLKTIESKHEIFPYLEFLKKNELLLYRIIEKFEFVVGSESGLIEVKKAIRTKHVSDSQVDFIQHSLMGWLQEVVMNKLAKKEDAIISWKEFDNYARPVFERAWKRELIDFTLHHPIEENELTKHKLERPPYIRQLEAINSDDDDIQMAVTDFLRAKVNRLKWIEQELIDEPAAKEFEDKLTNFWKSQRKIVDLTHSQFSDEDKGKLVFQLCRVRQQSIKNQDPPAATTAGTYHSMSNTFSIGWHPKWKETFVSEKIEENE
;
A
#
# COMPACT_ATOMS: atom_id res chain seq x y z
N MET A 1 -14.53 14.86 41.10
CA MET A 1 -13.64 13.86 40.46
C MET A 1 -14.03 13.79 39.00
N THR A 2 -13.15 14.19 38.07
CA THR A 2 -13.33 13.81 36.67
C THR A 2 -12.93 12.34 36.56
N THR A 3 -13.92 11.45 36.63
CA THR A 3 -13.77 9.98 36.50
C THR A 3 -13.36 9.53 35.09
N ASN A 4 -13.35 10.47 34.13
CA ASN A 4 -12.94 10.21 32.76
C ASN A 4 -11.46 10.61 32.58
N ALA A 5 -10.69 9.76 31.90
CA ALA A 5 -9.27 9.98 31.62
C ALA A 5 -8.98 10.15 30.11
N PRO A 6 -9.55 11.17 29.44
CA PRO A 6 -9.40 11.35 27.99
C PRO A 6 -7.95 11.63 27.58
N GLY A 7 -7.14 12.23 28.46
CA GLY A 7 -5.69 12.42 28.22
C GLY A 7 -4.90 11.11 28.23
N GLN A 8 -5.23 10.16 29.10
CA GLN A 8 -4.59 8.83 29.10
C GLN A 8 -4.96 8.05 27.84
N LEU A 9 -6.25 8.06 27.47
CA LEU A 9 -6.69 7.45 26.22
C LEU A 9 -5.97 8.05 25.01
N LEU A 10 -5.81 9.38 24.96
CA LEU A 10 -5.05 10.04 23.90
C LEU A 10 -3.58 9.60 23.87
N GLY A 11 -2.93 9.48 25.04
CA GLY A 11 -1.57 8.97 25.16
C GLY A 11 -1.40 7.59 24.53
N PHE A 12 -2.19 6.61 24.98
CA PHE A 12 -2.15 5.25 24.43
C PHE A 12 -2.55 5.23 22.94
N SER A 13 -3.50 6.06 22.53
CA SER A 13 -3.95 6.11 21.13
C SER A 13 -2.90 6.67 20.18
N LEU A 14 -1.98 7.52 20.66
CA LEU A 14 -0.92 8.13 19.84
C LEU A 14 0.19 7.14 19.47
N GLN A 15 0.37 6.08 20.26
CA GLN A 15 1.36 5.04 19.98
C GLN A 15 1.08 4.33 18.63
N PHE A 16 -0.21 4.14 18.27
CA PHE A 16 -0.58 3.49 17.01
C PHE A 16 -0.14 4.24 15.74
N PRO A 17 -0.49 5.53 15.54
CA PRO A 17 -0.03 6.28 14.38
C PRO A 17 1.50 6.44 14.38
N ARG A 18 2.17 6.49 15.53
CA ARG A 18 3.64 6.52 15.61
C ARG A 18 4.26 5.19 15.20
N ALA A 19 3.74 4.07 15.68
CA ALA A 19 4.15 2.74 15.26
C ALA A 19 3.94 2.51 13.76
N LEU A 20 2.79 2.92 13.20
CA LEU A 20 2.58 2.81 11.75
C LEU A 20 3.50 3.72 10.94
N TRP A 21 3.79 4.92 11.45
CA TRP A 21 4.76 5.81 10.80
C TRP A 21 6.15 5.16 10.72
N HIS A 22 6.59 4.49 11.79
CA HIS A 22 7.83 3.69 11.78
C HIS A 22 7.73 2.50 10.81
N LEU A 23 6.66 1.71 10.84
CA LEU A 23 6.47 0.57 9.93
C LEU A 23 6.52 0.97 8.46
N LEU A 24 5.92 2.11 8.09
CA LEU A 24 5.95 2.64 6.72
C LEU A 24 7.36 3.06 6.27
N GLY A 25 8.27 3.33 7.20
CA GLY A 25 9.65 3.73 6.97
C GLY A 25 10.71 2.66 7.26
N CYS A 26 10.31 1.48 7.74
CA CYS A 26 11.21 0.39 8.10
C CYS A 26 11.77 -0.33 6.86
N ASP A 27 13.00 -0.82 7.00
CA ASP A 27 13.65 -1.68 6.02
C ASP A 27 13.21 -3.16 6.21
N PRO A 28 13.43 -4.04 5.23
CA PRO A 28 13.28 -5.49 5.44
C PRO A 28 14.04 -5.95 6.68
N GLU A 29 13.49 -6.95 7.38
CA GLU A 29 14.01 -7.48 8.65
C GLU A 29 13.93 -6.57 9.88
N ASP A 30 13.56 -5.29 9.74
CA ASP A 30 13.27 -4.42 10.89
C ASP A 30 12.02 -4.92 11.66
N MET A 31 11.95 -4.60 12.95
CA MET A 31 10.81 -4.87 13.82
C MET A 31 10.37 -3.60 14.54
N VAL A 32 9.06 -3.35 14.59
CA VAL A 32 8.47 -2.25 15.36
C VAL A 32 7.74 -2.85 16.57
N CYS A 33 8.03 -2.31 17.75
CA CYS A 33 7.48 -2.80 19.01
C CYS A 33 6.71 -1.69 19.74
N LEU A 34 5.60 -2.04 20.38
CA LEU A 34 4.89 -1.15 21.30
C LEU A 34 5.07 -1.64 22.74
N GLU A 35 5.31 -0.72 23.69
CA GLU A 35 5.45 -1.00 25.13
C GLU A 35 6.59 -1.97 25.51
N VAL A 36 7.66 -2.04 24.71
CA VAL A 36 8.84 -2.90 24.96
C VAL A 36 10.05 -2.08 25.44
N PHE A 37 10.54 -1.16 24.60
CA PHE A 37 11.65 -0.26 24.93
C PHE A 37 11.17 1.19 24.82
N GLY A 38 10.22 1.57 25.68
CA GLY A 38 9.47 2.83 25.57
C GLY A 38 8.08 2.61 24.98
N ASP A 39 7.40 3.70 24.63
CA ASP A 39 6.05 3.69 24.07
C ASP A 39 6.04 3.00 22.69
N VAL A 40 6.98 3.38 21.82
CA VAL A 40 7.23 2.76 20.52
C VAL A 40 8.74 2.56 20.34
N SER A 41 9.16 1.45 19.71
CA SER A 41 10.57 1.22 19.42
C SER A 41 10.76 0.49 18.10
N VAL A 42 11.94 0.65 17.50
CA VAL A 42 12.35 -0.07 16.29
C VAL A 42 13.63 -0.82 16.59
N SER A 43 13.68 -2.12 16.25
CA SER A 43 14.89 -2.92 16.26
C SER A 43 15.29 -3.22 14.82
N LYS A 44 16.51 -2.84 14.44
CA LYS A 44 17.06 -3.05 13.10
C LYS A 44 17.94 -4.30 13.03
N GLU A 45 18.14 -4.82 11.83
CA GLU A 45 18.99 -6.00 11.58
C GLU A 45 20.43 -5.82 12.09
N ASN A 46 20.98 -4.61 12.02
CA ASN A 46 22.36 -4.29 12.42
C ASN A 46 22.54 -4.03 13.93
N ASP A 47 21.62 -4.51 14.77
CA ASP A 47 21.50 -4.26 16.21
C ASP A 47 21.26 -2.79 16.61
N SER A 48 21.11 -1.86 15.66
CA SER A 48 20.72 -0.49 16.01
C SER A 48 19.25 -0.41 16.38
N LYS A 49 18.94 0.52 17.29
CA LYS A 49 17.60 0.67 17.86
C LYS A 49 17.11 2.11 17.77
N ILE A 50 15.79 2.24 17.77
CA ILE A 50 15.09 3.50 18.07
C ILE A 50 14.23 3.22 19.29
N THR A 51 14.30 4.08 20.31
CA THR A 51 13.35 4.10 21.43
C THR A 51 12.63 5.44 21.42
N GLU A 52 11.31 5.39 21.46
CA GLU A 52 10.44 6.55 21.38
C GLU A 52 9.51 6.62 22.58
N GLU A 53 9.38 7.81 23.14
CA GLU A 53 8.46 8.14 24.24
C GLU A 53 7.49 9.22 23.77
N ASP A 54 6.20 8.91 23.83
CA ASP A 54 5.10 9.69 23.25
C ASP A 54 4.39 10.50 24.33
N LYS A 55 4.61 11.81 24.34
CA LYS A 55 3.99 12.72 25.31
C LYS A 55 2.85 13.50 24.69
N SER A 56 1.66 13.31 25.25
CA SER A 56 0.43 13.88 24.73
C SER A 56 -0.19 14.89 25.68
N SER A 57 -0.87 15.89 25.13
CA SER A 57 -1.64 16.85 25.90
C SER A 57 -2.83 17.36 25.09
N GLN A 58 -3.94 17.60 25.79
CA GLN A 58 -5.16 18.16 25.19
C GLN A 58 -5.10 19.69 25.08
N ILE A 59 -4.33 20.37 25.94
CA ILE A 59 -4.42 21.83 26.13
C ILE A 59 -3.08 22.53 25.87
N SER A 60 -2.00 22.08 26.52
CA SER A 60 -0.72 22.79 26.57
C SER A 60 0.46 21.94 26.09
N ASN A 61 1.66 22.53 26.02
CA ASN A 61 2.89 21.80 25.76
C ASN A 61 3.20 20.80 26.91
N PRO A 62 3.31 19.48 26.65
CA PRO A 62 3.62 18.51 27.69
C PRO A 62 5.09 18.58 28.14
N VAL A 63 5.98 19.17 27.34
CA VAL A 63 7.44 19.11 27.55
C VAL A 63 8.01 20.49 27.91
N THR A 64 7.76 20.96 29.13
CA THR A 64 8.37 22.20 29.68
C THR A 64 9.64 21.91 30.49
N ASP A 65 10.42 22.95 30.81
CA ASP A 65 11.66 22.81 31.61
C ASP A 65 11.47 22.09 32.95
N ARG A 66 10.29 22.18 33.55
CA ARG A 66 9.95 21.56 34.84
C ARG A 66 8.95 20.41 34.72
N SER A 67 8.70 19.92 33.51
CA SER A 67 7.78 18.80 33.27
C SER A 67 8.36 17.51 33.83
N SER A 68 7.62 16.81 34.69
CA SER A 68 7.99 15.47 35.15
C SER A 68 8.10 14.49 34.01
N ASP A 69 7.27 14.59 32.97
CA ASP A 69 7.34 13.73 31.78
C ASP A 69 8.71 13.82 31.10
N LEU A 70 9.27 15.03 30.95
CA LEU A 70 10.60 15.23 30.34
C LEU A 70 11.69 14.54 31.14
N TRP A 71 11.78 14.83 32.45
CA TRP A 71 12.86 14.33 33.29
C TRP A 71 12.74 12.83 33.58
N LYS A 72 11.51 12.34 33.72
CA LYS A 72 11.22 10.91 33.85
C LYS A 72 11.59 10.14 32.58
N THR A 73 11.37 10.72 31.40
CA THR A 73 11.79 10.11 30.11
C THR A 73 13.31 9.87 30.09
N PHE A 74 14.12 10.89 30.38
CA PHE A 74 15.58 10.72 30.45
C PHE A 74 16.02 9.76 31.56
N PHE A 75 15.33 9.77 32.69
CA PHE A 75 15.54 8.79 33.76
C PHE A 75 15.29 7.36 33.28
N ASN A 76 14.16 7.10 32.62
CA ASN A 76 13.80 5.79 32.08
C ASN A 76 14.84 5.31 31.05
N TRP A 77 15.19 6.15 30.07
CA TRP A 77 16.22 5.80 29.08
C TRP A 77 17.58 5.52 29.71
N THR A 78 17.96 6.28 30.74
CA THR A 78 19.22 6.03 31.46
C THR A 78 19.19 4.68 32.18
N ASN A 79 18.04 4.29 32.77
CA ASN A 79 17.90 2.95 33.35
C ASN A 79 17.94 1.84 32.29
N LEU A 80 17.30 2.03 31.13
CA LEU A 80 17.40 1.05 30.03
C LEU A 80 18.85 0.80 29.59
N VAL A 81 19.68 1.85 29.63
CA VAL A 81 21.13 1.73 29.34
C VAL A 81 21.86 1.03 30.48
N ILE A 82 21.56 1.36 31.73
CA ILE A 82 22.17 0.71 32.92
C ILE A 82 21.86 -0.78 32.95
N ASP A 83 20.62 -1.15 32.62
CA ASP A 83 20.14 -2.53 32.61
C ASP A 83 20.65 -3.32 31.38
N GLY A 84 21.34 -2.65 30.45
CA GLY A 84 21.87 -3.27 29.22
C GLY A 84 20.81 -3.59 28.17
N ALA A 85 19.57 -3.11 28.35
CA ALA A 85 18.47 -3.33 27.39
C ALA A 85 18.70 -2.60 26.06
N VAL A 86 19.37 -1.44 26.11
CA VAL A 86 19.75 -0.65 24.92
C VAL A 86 21.19 -0.17 25.01
N ASP A 87 21.90 -0.18 23.88
CA ASP A 87 23.25 0.39 23.76
C ASP A 87 23.12 1.86 23.28
N PRO A 88 23.53 2.86 24.10
CA PRO A 88 23.35 4.26 23.74
C PRO A 88 24.18 4.70 22.53
N ASP A 89 25.22 3.97 22.12
CA ASP A 89 25.98 4.31 20.91
C ASP A 89 25.25 3.86 19.63
N LYS A 90 24.40 2.84 19.74
CA LYS A 90 23.62 2.24 18.65
C LYS A 90 22.13 2.61 18.70
N THR A 91 21.71 3.46 19.63
CA THR A 91 20.29 3.78 19.86
C THR A 91 20.00 5.26 19.60
N ILE A 92 18.97 5.53 18.82
CA ILE A 92 18.36 6.87 18.69
C ILE A 92 17.24 6.99 19.74
N PHE A 93 17.24 8.09 20.48
CA PHE A 93 16.25 8.35 21.54
C PHE A 93 15.30 9.46 21.10
N ILE A 94 14.04 9.13 20.85
CA ILE A 94 13.04 10.07 20.32
C ILE A 94 12.05 10.44 21.43
N LEU A 95 11.93 11.73 21.73
CA LEU A 95 10.80 12.25 22.49
C LEU A 95 9.82 12.87 21.51
N TYR A 96 8.64 12.28 21.39
CA TYR A 96 7.56 12.79 20.56
C TYR A 96 6.60 13.64 21.40
N SER A 97 6.17 14.78 20.86
CA SER A 97 5.12 15.61 21.43
C SER A 97 4.05 15.91 20.38
N ASN A 98 2.79 15.72 20.73
CA ASN A 98 1.66 16.01 19.84
C ASN A 98 1.34 17.51 19.72
N LYS A 99 1.90 18.36 20.60
CA LYS A 99 1.71 19.81 20.58
C LYS A 99 3.03 20.55 20.67
N LYS A 100 3.13 21.65 19.93
CA LYS A 100 4.29 22.54 19.94
C LYS A 100 4.31 23.41 21.21
N GLY A 101 5.50 23.57 21.78
CA GLY A 101 5.77 24.45 22.91
C GLY A 101 6.61 25.68 22.58
N ARG A 102 6.85 26.50 23.62
CA ARG A 102 7.93 27.50 23.61
C ARG A 102 9.28 26.79 23.73
N LYS A 103 10.32 27.39 23.16
CA LYS A 103 11.69 26.87 23.26
C LYS A 103 12.12 26.70 24.72
N ALA A 104 12.63 25.52 25.06
CA ALA A 104 12.93 25.03 26.39
C ALA A 104 14.25 24.24 26.44
N ILE A 105 14.54 23.59 27.57
CA ILE A 105 15.70 22.70 27.75
C ILE A 105 15.70 21.58 26.70
N VAL A 106 14.53 21.00 26.39
CA VAL A 106 14.39 19.92 25.41
C VAL A 106 14.95 20.30 24.03
N ASP A 107 14.72 21.55 23.57
CA ASP A 107 15.28 22.03 22.29
C ASP A 107 16.81 22.14 22.35
N SER A 108 17.36 22.50 23.51
CA SER A 108 18.81 22.59 23.70
C SER A 108 19.45 21.20 23.72
N PHE A 109 18.76 20.21 24.29
CA PHE A 109 19.20 18.82 24.26
C PHE A 109 19.12 18.27 22.83
N HIS A 110 18.02 18.52 22.10
CA HIS A 110 17.87 18.11 20.71
C HIS A 110 18.99 18.65 19.82
N ALA A 111 19.43 19.90 20.04
CA ALA A 111 20.49 20.53 19.26
C ALA A 111 21.91 20.02 19.60
N ALA A 112 22.09 19.30 20.70
CA ALA A 112 23.40 18.84 21.16
C ALA A 112 23.76 17.48 20.54
N LYS A 113 24.55 17.49 19.46
CA LYS A 113 24.87 16.29 18.64
C LYS A 113 26.27 15.72 18.88
N ASN A 114 26.88 16.03 20.02
CA ASN A 114 28.14 15.42 20.48
C ASN A 114 28.29 15.52 22.00
N ILE A 115 29.10 14.66 22.60
CA ILE A 115 29.35 14.61 24.05
C ILE A 115 29.74 15.96 24.66
N VAL A 116 30.57 16.77 23.99
CA VAL A 116 30.99 18.09 24.50
C VAL A 116 29.81 19.05 24.60
N SER A 117 28.99 19.10 23.56
CA SER A 117 27.76 19.91 23.54
C SER A 117 26.72 19.38 24.53
N ALA A 118 26.56 18.06 24.65
CA ALA A 118 25.65 17.40 25.59
C ALA A 118 25.97 17.77 27.04
N ARG A 119 27.26 17.68 27.42
CA ARG A 119 27.74 18.13 28.73
C ARG A 119 27.42 19.60 28.98
N LYS A 120 27.71 20.47 28.01
CA LYS A 120 27.45 21.92 28.14
C LYS A 120 25.97 22.21 28.36
N VAL A 121 25.07 21.62 27.57
CA VAL A 121 23.63 21.90 27.69
C VAL A 121 23.03 21.30 28.96
N PHE A 122 23.50 20.14 29.42
CA PHE A 122 23.05 19.57 30.69
C PHE A 122 23.49 20.42 31.89
N GLN A 123 24.73 20.92 31.90
CA GLN A 123 25.20 21.84 32.95
C GLN A 123 24.38 23.15 32.97
N LEU A 124 24.01 23.68 31.81
CA LEU A 124 23.12 24.84 31.71
C LEU A 124 21.71 24.52 32.24
N ALA A 125 21.18 23.34 31.93
CA ALA A 125 19.89 22.88 32.47
C ALA A 125 19.93 22.77 34.00
N VAL A 126 20.95 22.14 34.57
CA VAL A 126 21.17 22.07 36.02
C VAL A 126 21.26 23.46 36.65
N LYS A 127 22.00 24.39 36.04
CA LYS A 127 22.10 25.78 36.50
C LYS A 127 20.75 26.50 36.45
N LYS A 128 19.97 26.30 35.40
CA LYS A 128 18.63 26.87 35.24
C LYS A 128 17.66 26.35 36.30
N LEU A 129 17.82 25.10 36.71
CA LEU A 129 16.98 24.41 37.70
C LEU A 129 17.55 24.42 39.12
N LYS A 130 18.58 25.22 39.40
CA LYS A 130 19.26 25.26 40.71
C LYS A 130 18.35 25.53 41.91
N THR A 131 17.22 26.21 41.69
CA THR A 131 16.28 26.62 42.75
C THR A 131 15.15 25.62 42.95
N ILE A 132 15.22 24.45 42.33
CA ILE A 132 14.21 23.40 42.54
C ILE A 132 14.35 22.84 43.94
N GLU A 133 13.25 22.87 44.68
CA GLU A 133 13.16 22.30 46.01
C GLU A 133 13.14 20.77 45.95
N SER A 134 13.68 20.13 46.99
CA SER A 134 13.73 18.66 47.12
C SER A 134 12.35 17.98 47.04
N LYS A 135 11.28 18.71 47.39
CA LYS A 135 9.90 18.24 47.33
C LYS A 135 9.26 18.30 45.94
N HIS A 136 9.90 18.94 44.96
CA HIS A 136 9.36 19.03 43.61
C HIS A 136 9.45 17.66 42.91
N GLU A 137 8.41 17.32 42.14
CA GLU A 137 8.30 16.03 41.42
C GLU A 137 9.51 15.66 40.54
N ILE A 138 10.27 16.63 40.01
CA ILE A 138 11.39 16.36 39.10
C ILE A 138 12.73 16.22 39.82
N PHE A 139 12.79 16.61 41.10
CA PHE A 139 14.01 16.59 41.90
C PHE A 139 14.67 15.19 41.93
N PRO A 140 13.95 14.08 42.22
CA PRO A 140 14.58 12.76 42.25
C PRO A 140 15.19 12.35 40.90
N TYR A 141 14.50 12.65 39.80
CA TYR A 141 15.01 12.35 38.45
C TYR A 141 16.26 13.18 38.12
N LEU A 142 16.25 14.48 38.46
CA LEU A 142 17.39 15.35 38.23
C LEU A 142 18.63 14.91 39.03
N GLU A 143 18.46 14.54 40.30
CA GLU A 143 19.56 14.03 41.13
C GLU A 143 20.11 12.69 40.62
N PHE A 144 19.23 11.79 40.17
CA PHE A 144 19.65 10.55 39.52
C PHE A 144 20.49 10.81 38.27
N LEU A 145 20.02 11.71 37.40
CA LEU A 145 20.69 12.04 36.14
C LEU A 145 22.03 12.73 36.36
N LYS A 146 22.18 13.54 37.40
CA LYS A 146 23.47 14.11 37.81
C LYS A 146 24.49 13.04 38.21
N LYS A 147 24.03 11.97 38.88
CA LYS A 147 24.89 10.84 39.28
C LYS A 147 25.31 9.96 38.10
N ASN A 148 24.53 9.97 37.02
CA ASN A 148 24.73 9.14 35.83
C ASN A 148 25.05 9.99 34.57
N GLU A 149 25.73 11.12 34.75
CA GLU A 149 25.88 12.14 33.71
C GLU A 149 26.57 11.62 32.44
N LEU A 150 27.52 10.69 32.56
CA LEU A 150 28.25 10.14 31.41
C LEU A 150 27.33 9.34 30.47
N LEU A 151 26.40 8.56 31.03
CA LEU A 151 25.40 7.83 30.25
C LEU A 151 24.40 8.80 29.64
N LEU A 152 23.95 9.79 30.41
CA LEU A 152 23.05 10.82 29.91
C LEU A 152 23.66 11.61 28.74
N TYR A 153 24.97 11.89 28.76
CA TYR A 153 25.62 12.60 27.66
C TYR A 153 25.56 11.80 26.34
N ARG A 154 25.73 10.47 26.39
CA ARG A 154 25.56 9.59 25.23
C ARG A 154 24.11 9.56 24.74
N ILE A 155 23.15 9.55 25.65
CA ILE A 155 21.71 9.64 25.31
C ILE A 155 21.41 10.98 24.62
N ILE A 156 21.83 12.11 25.20
CA ILE A 156 21.59 13.45 24.64
C ILE A 156 22.23 13.59 23.25
N GLU A 157 23.42 13.03 23.04
CA GLU A 157 24.09 13.05 21.72
C GLU A 157 23.23 12.43 20.60
N LYS A 158 22.48 11.38 20.91
CA LYS A 158 21.58 10.66 19.99
C LYS A 158 20.10 11.03 20.16
N PHE A 159 19.82 12.11 20.90
CA PHE A 159 18.47 12.52 21.23
C PHE A 159 17.80 13.35 20.12
N GLU A 160 16.55 13.02 19.83
CA GLU A 160 15.70 13.72 18.88
C GLU A 160 14.39 14.16 19.55
N PHE A 161 14.02 15.43 19.37
CA PHE A 161 12.74 15.94 19.80
C PHE A 161 11.87 16.17 18.58
N VAL A 162 10.78 15.41 18.48
CA VAL A 162 9.86 15.43 17.35
C VAL A 162 8.54 16.05 17.80
N VAL A 163 8.09 17.07 17.07
CA VAL A 163 6.76 17.65 17.28
C VAL A 163 5.89 17.25 16.11
N GLY A 164 4.94 16.37 16.35
CA GLY A 164 4.00 15.93 15.32
C GLY A 164 2.69 16.69 15.36
N SER A 165 1.74 16.18 14.57
CA SER A 165 0.36 16.63 14.59
C SER A 165 -0.36 16.14 15.85
N GLU A 166 -1.44 16.83 16.22
CA GLU A 166 -2.19 16.57 17.45
C GLU A 166 -2.59 15.10 17.62
N SER A 167 -2.86 14.40 16.52
CA SER A 167 -3.22 12.98 16.46
C SER A 167 -2.17 12.07 15.83
N GLY A 168 -1.04 12.59 15.32
CA GLY A 168 -0.04 11.82 14.57
C GLY A 168 -0.48 11.33 13.17
N LEU A 169 -1.76 11.49 12.81
CA LEU A 169 -2.33 10.97 11.56
C LEU A 169 -1.81 11.71 10.32
N ILE A 170 -1.41 12.97 10.45
CA ILE A 170 -0.91 13.76 9.32
C ILE A 170 0.44 13.20 8.84
N GLU A 171 1.31 12.80 9.78
CA GLU A 171 2.61 12.20 9.51
C GLU A 171 2.46 10.86 8.79
N VAL A 172 1.50 10.03 9.23
CA VAL A 172 1.13 8.77 8.55
C VAL A 172 0.68 9.04 7.12
N LYS A 173 -0.24 9.99 6.89
CA LYS A 173 -0.69 10.35 5.52
C LYS A 173 0.48 10.83 4.64
N LYS A 174 1.43 11.58 5.21
CA LYS A 174 2.65 11.99 4.48
C LYS A 174 3.52 10.79 4.11
N ALA A 175 3.73 9.86 5.04
CA ALA A 175 4.49 8.63 4.79
C ALA A 175 3.83 7.72 3.74
N ILE A 176 2.49 7.64 3.71
CA ILE A 176 1.76 6.90 2.67
C ILE A 176 1.98 7.54 1.29
N ARG A 177 1.95 8.87 1.20
CA ARG A 177 2.17 9.59 -0.08
C ARG A 177 3.54 9.34 -0.70
N THR A 178 4.57 9.05 0.10
CA THR A 178 5.90 8.71 -0.44
C THR A 178 5.93 7.36 -1.16
N LYS A 179 4.85 6.56 -1.07
CA LYS A 179 4.68 5.29 -1.78
C LYS A 179 3.98 5.44 -3.14
N HIS A 180 3.97 6.66 -3.70
CA HIS A 180 3.44 6.96 -5.05
C HIS A 180 1.97 6.56 -5.29
N VAL A 181 1.14 6.68 -4.25
CA VAL A 181 -0.31 6.47 -4.35
C VAL A 181 -1.04 7.76 -4.68
N SER A 182 -2.19 7.67 -5.35
CA SER A 182 -3.07 8.82 -5.57
C SER A 182 -3.60 9.38 -4.25
N ASP A 183 -3.71 10.71 -4.13
CA ASP A 183 -4.30 11.38 -2.96
C ASP A 183 -5.70 10.84 -2.61
N SER A 184 -6.48 10.42 -3.63
CA SER A 184 -7.81 9.82 -3.43
C SER A 184 -7.80 8.48 -2.67
N GLN A 185 -6.65 7.80 -2.61
CA GLN A 185 -6.48 6.51 -1.95
C GLN A 185 -5.81 6.60 -0.58
N VAL A 186 -5.24 7.76 -0.23
CA VAL A 186 -4.45 7.93 1.01
C VAL A 186 -5.28 7.59 2.25
N ASP A 187 -6.54 8.05 2.30
CA ASP A 187 -7.42 7.80 3.44
C ASP A 187 -7.84 6.33 3.52
N PHE A 188 -8.10 5.69 2.37
CA PHE A 188 -8.39 4.25 2.33
C PHE A 188 -7.23 3.42 2.86
N ILE A 189 -6.00 3.72 2.43
CA ILE A 189 -4.80 3.01 2.90
C ILE A 189 -4.59 3.27 4.39
N GLN A 190 -4.68 4.52 4.85
CA GLN A 190 -4.50 4.85 6.27
C GLN A 190 -5.48 4.07 7.15
N HIS A 191 -6.78 4.07 6.82
CA HIS A 191 -7.77 3.34 7.61
C HIS A 191 -7.52 1.83 7.60
N SER A 192 -7.14 1.27 6.44
CA SER A 192 -6.86 -0.17 6.30
C SER A 192 -5.66 -0.58 7.16
N LEU A 193 -4.54 0.13 7.03
CA LEU A 193 -3.32 -0.19 7.78
C LEU A 193 -3.50 0.06 9.29
N MET A 194 -4.27 1.08 9.67
CA MET A 194 -4.51 1.36 11.09
C MET A 194 -5.44 0.37 11.77
N GLY A 195 -6.52 -0.03 11.09
CA GLY A 195 -7.40 -1.09 11.59
C GLY A 195 -6.63 -2.39 11.79
N TRP A 196 -5.80 -2.77 10.81
CA TRP A 196 -4.95 -3.95 10.91
C TRP A 196 -3.94 -3.87 12.07
N LEU A 197 -3.20 -2.76 12.19
CA LEU A 197 -2.19 -2.65 13.25
C LEU A 197 -2.84 -2.72 14.63
N GLN A 198 -3.99 -2.06 14.82
CA GLN A 198 -4.72 -2.10 16.07
C GLN A 198 -5.16 -3.52 16.42
N GLU A 199 -5.72 -4.26 15.45
CA GLU A 199 -6.13 -5.65 15.64
C GLU A 199 -4.95 -6.56 16.00
N VAL A 200 -3.83 -6.45 15.28
CA VAL A 200 -2.60 -7.23 15.53
C VAL A 200 -2.08 -6.99 16.95
N VAL A 201 -1.93 -5.74 17.35
CA VAL A 201 -1.42 -5.37 18.69
C VAL A 201 -2.37 -5.86 19.77
N MET A 202 -3.67 -5.63 19.64
CA MET A 202 -4.66 -6.09 20.61
C MET A 202 -4.63 -7.61 20.78
N ASN A 203 -4.49 -8.36 19.69
CA ASN A 203 -4.41 -9.82 19.73
C ASN A 203 -3.14 -10.33 20.44
N LYS A 204 -1.98 -9.71 20.20
CA LYS A 204 -0.72 -10.06 20.90
C LYS A 204 -0.83 -9.75 22.40
N LEU A 205 -1.30 -8.56 22.75
CA LEU A 205 -1.49 -8.15 24.15
C LEU A 205 -2.51 -9.03 24.89
N ALA A 206 -3.62 -9.42 24.25
CA ALA A 206 -4.61 -10.34 24.83
C ALA A 206 -4.02 -11.72 25.14
N LYS A 207 -3.03 -12.16 24.36
CA LYS A 207 -2.26 -13.39 24.59
C LYS A 207 -1.11 -13.22 25.59
N LYS A 208 -0.91 -12.01 26.13
CA LYS A 208 0.22 -11.64 26.99
C LYS A 208 1.58 -11.82 26.29
N GLU A 209 1.59 -11.65 24.97
CA GLU A 209 2.80 -11.62 24.16
C GLU A 209 3.26 -10.17 23.96
N ASP A 210 4.55 -9.96 23.75
CA ASP A 210 5.08 -8.65 23.41
C ASP A 210 4.48 -8.18 22.07
N ALA A 211 4.09 -6.90 22.00
CA ALA A 211 3.52 -6.29 20.80
C ALA A 211 4.61 -5.96 19.77
N ILE A 212 5.28 -6.99 19.25
CA ILE A 212 6.33 -6.91 18.24
C ILE A 212 5.75 -7.24 16.86
N ILE A 213 5.92 -6.32 15.91
CA ILE A 213 5.48 -6.43 14.53
C ILE A 213 6.71 -6.46 13.64
N SER A 214 6.95 -7.60 12.99
CA SER A 214 8.02 -7.70 11.99
C SER A 214 7.64 -6.98 10.71
N TRP A 215 8.65 -6.47 9.99
CA TRP A 215 8.45 -5.92 8.65
C TRP A 215 7.71 -6.89 7.74
N LYS A 216 8.04 -8.19 7.80
CA LYS A 216 7.38 -9.23 7.00
C LYS A 216 5.88 -9.37 7.31
N GLU A 217 5.50 -9.30 8.59
CA GLU A 217 4.10 -9.33 9.00
C GLU A 217 3.33 -8.12 8.45
N PHE A 218 3.94 -6.94 8.53
CA PHE A 218 3.40 -5.71 7.96
C PHE A 218 3.29 -5.77 6.43
N ASP A 219 4.36 -6.13 5.75
CA ASP A 219 4.46 -6.17 4.29
C ASP A 219 3.47 -7.17 3.68
N ASN A 220 3.24 -8.32 4.31
CA ASN A 220 2.23 -9.30 3.90
C ASN A 220 0.81 -8.70 3.86
N TYR A 221 0.47 -7.80 4.77
CA TYR A 221 -0.82 -7.12 4.78
C TYR A 221 -0.82 -5.87 3.89
N ALA A 222 0.23 -5.06 3.98
CA ALA A 222 0.32 -3.76 3.34
C ALA A 222 0.44 -3.86 1.82
N ARG A 223 1.21 -4.83 1.29
CA ARG A 223 1.42 -4.98 -0.16
C ARG A 223 0.09 -5.09 -0.93
N PRO A 224 -0.83 -6.03 -0.61
CA PRO A 224 -2.12 -6.09 -1.30
C PRO A 224 -2.97 -4.80 -1.17
N VAL A 225 -2.84 -4.07 -0.06
CA VAL A 225 -3.54 -2.79 0.14
C VAL A 225 -3.00 -1.72 -0.81
N PHE A 226 -1.67 -1.61 -0.92
CA PHE A 226 -1.02 -0.68 -1.85
C PHE A 226 -1.25 -1.05 -3.31
N GLU A 227 -1.20 -2.34 -3.65
CA GLU A 227 -1.45 -2.81 -5.02
C GLU A 227 -2.85 -2.47 -5.53
N ARG A 228 -3.87 -2.55 -4.68
CA ARG A 228 -5.24 -2.13 -5.02
C ARG A 228 -5.36 -0.62 -5.21
N ALA A 229 -4.54 0.16 -4.49
CA ALA A 229 -4.55 1.61 -4.56
C ALA A 229 -3.73 2.17 -5.74
N TRP A 230 -2.74 1.44 -6.22
CA TRP A 230 -1.98 1.81 -7.40
C TRP A 230 -2.83 1.64 -8.66
N LYS A 231 -2.97 2.73 -9.42
CA LYS A 231 -3.50 2.65 -10.78
C LYS A 231 -2.40 2.12 -11.70
N ARG A 232 -2.34 0.80 -11.91
CA ARG A 232 -1.44 0.19 -12.90
C ARG A 232 -1.95 0.47 -14.31
N GLU A 233 -1.35 1.33 -15.12
CA GLU A 233 -1.80 1.45 -16.52
C GLU A 233 -1.70 0.09 -17.24
N LEU A 234 -2.71 -0.27 -18.04
CA LEU A 234 -2.63 -1.42 -18.93
C LEU A 234 -1.81 -1.02 -20.16
N ILE A 235 -0.49 -1.14 -20.03
CA ILE A 235 0.48 -0.77 -21.05
C ILE A 235 0.17 -1.52 -22.35
N ASP A 236 0.17 -0.79 -23.48
CA ASP A 236 0.15 -1.40 -24.80
C ASP A 236 1.55 -1.86 -25.19
N PHE A 237 1.88 -3.11 -24.88
CA PHE A 237 3.17 -3.71 -25.20
C PHE A 237 3.41 -3.82 -26.71
N THR A 238 2.36 -3.71 -27.54
CA THR A 238 2.51 -3.75 -29.01
C THR A 238 3.15 -2.49 -29.59
N LEU A 239 3.24 -1.40 -28.81
CA LEU A 239 4.05 -0.23 -29.16
C LEU A 239 5.56 -0.51 -29.12
N HIS A 240 5.98 -1.45 -28.27
CA HIS A 240 7.38 -1.85 -28.11
C HIS A 240 7.69 -3.20 -28.76
N HIS A 241 6.66 -4.00 -29.02
CA HIS A 241 6.71 -5.29 -29.69
C HIS A 241 5.69 -5.29 -30.85
N PRO A 242 5.93 -4.52 -31.92
CA PRO A 242 5.03 -4.46 -33.05
C PRO A 242 4.91 -5.84 -33.70
N ILE A 243 3.71 -6.15 -34.18
CA ILE A 243 3.48 -7.38 -34.95
C ILE A 243 4.00 -7.14 -36.36
N GLU A 244 4.87 -8.03 -36.82
CA GLU A 244 5.42 -7.97 -38.18
C GLU A 244 4.35 -8.33 -39.23
N GLU A 245 4.47 -7.75 -40.43
CA GLU A 245 3.49 -7.92 -41.52
C GLU A 245 3.45 -9.36 -42.07
N ASN A 246 4.59 -10.08 -42.00
CA ASN A 246 4.69 -11.50 -42.32
C ASN A 246 3.82 -12.37 -41.37
N GLU A 247 3.79 -12.04 -40.08
CA GLU A 247 3.03 -12.75 -39.04
C GLU A 247 1.54 -12.49 -39.23
N LEU A 248 1.13 -11.26 -39.55
CA LEU A 248 -0.26 -10.93 -39.93
C LEU A 248 -0.72 -11.76 -41.13
N THR A 249 0.10 -11.79 -42.20
CA THR A 249 -0.21 -12.52 -43.43
C THR A 249 -0.31 -14.02 -43.18
N LYS A 250 0.67 -14.57 -42.46
CA LYS A 250 0.71 -15.99 -42.09
C LYS A 250 -0.50 -16.37 -41.26
N HIS A 251 -0.83 -15.58 -40.23
CA HIS A 251 -1.95 -15.88 -39.35
C HIS A 251 -3.30 -15.82 -40.07
N LYS A 252 -3.46 -14.88 -41.01
CA LYS A 252 -4.64 -14.82 -41.88
C LYS A 252 -4.77 -16.07 -42.76
N LEU A 253 -3.67 -16.54 -43.34
CA LEU A 253 -3.63 -17.75 -44.19
C LEU A 253 -3.92 -19.04 -43.40
N GLU A 254 -3.55 -19.10 -42.12
CA GLU A 254 -3.86 -20.24 -41.23
C GLU A 254 -5.38 -20.42 -41.01
N ARG A 255 -6.19 -19.38 -41.28
CA ARG A 255 -7.66 -19.37 -41.11
C ARG A 255 -8.11 -20.03 -39.79
N PRO A 256 -7.64 -19.53 -38.62
CA PRO A 256 -8.11 -20.00 -37.33
C PRO A 256 -9.63 -19.86 -37.18
N PRO A 257 -10.27 -20.58 -36.24
CA PRO A 257 -11.73 -20.66 -36.15
C PRO A 257 -12.47 -19.32 -36.12
N TYR A 258 -11.93 -18.30 -35.45
CA TYR A 258 -12.55 -16.98 -35.45
C TYR A 258 -12.61 -16.33 -36.83
N ILE A 259 -11.62 -16.56 -37.71
CA ILE A 259 -11.62 -16.08 -39.09
C ILE A 259 -12.67 -16.83 -39.89
N ARG A 260 -12.74 -18.16 -39.77
CA ARG A 260 -13.78 -18.98 -40.44
C ARG A 260 -15.19 -18.54 -40.04
N GLN A 261 -15.38 -18.18 -38.77
CA GLN A 261 -16.65 -17.63 -38.30
C GLN A 261 -16.97 -16.24 -38.86
N LEU A 262 -15.97 -15.38 -39.11
CA LEU A 262 -16.17 -14.09 -39.78
C LEU A 262 -16.50 -14.26 -41.26
N GLU A 263 -15.84 -15.20 -41.94
CA GLU A 263 -16.17 -15.55 -43.33
C GLU A 263 -17.61 -16.07 -43.46
N ALA A 264 -18.08 -16.89 -42.51
CA ALA A 264 -19.44 -17.43 -42.50
C ALA A 264 -20.56 -16.40 -42.22
N ILE A 265 -20.21 -15.17 -41.81
CA ILE A 265 -21.15 -14.05 -41.69
C ILE A 265 -20.93 -13.01 -42.80
N ASN A 266 -20.20 -13.38 -43.86
CA ASN A 266 -19.86 -12.50 -44.99
C ASN A 266 -19.19 -11.19 -44.55
N SER A 267 -18.26 -11.26 -43.59
CA SER A 267 -17.33 -10.15 -43.32
C SER A 267 -16.42 -9.92 -44.53
N ASP A 268 -16.15 -8.65 -44.82
CA ASP A 268 -15.24 -8.28 -45.91
C ASP A 268 -13.76 -8.46 -45.50
N ASP A 269 -12.86 -8.36 -46.49
CA ASP A 269 -11.44 -8.59 -46.28
C ASP A 269 -10.82 -7.58 -45.29
N ASP A 270 -11.30 -6.34 -45.30
CA ASP A 270 -10.83 -5.26 -44.41
C ASP A 270 -11.21 -5.57 -42.96
N ASP A 271 -12.44 -6.01 -42.71
CA ASP A 271 -12.90 -6.49 -41.39
C ASP A 271 -12.05 -7.67 -40.91
N ILE A 272 -11.70 -8.61 -41.81
CA ILE A 272 -10.84 -9.75 -41.48
C ILE A 272 -9.42 -9.28 -41.14
N GLN A 273 -8.82 -8.38 -41.91
CA GLN A 273 -7.48 -7.84 -41.63
C GLN A 273 -7.43 -7.12 -40.27
N MET A 274 -8.46 -6.32 -39.97
CA MET A 274 -8.59 -5.65 -38.67
C MET A 274 -8.71 -6.68 -37.55
N ALA A 275 -9.51 -7.72 -37.74
CA ALA A 275 -9.69 -8.79 -36.76
C ALA A 275 -8.39 -9.56 -36.47
N VAL A 276 -7.55 -9.79 -37.48
CA VAL A 276 -6.20 -10.37 -37.30
C VAL A 276 -5.32 -9.45 -36.46
N THR A 277 -5.31 -8.16 -36.78
CA THR A 277 -4.54 -7.15 -36.02
C THR A 277 -5.00 -7.11 -34.56
N ASP A 278 -6.31 -7.01 -34.32
CA ASP A 278 -6.86 -6.93 -32.97
C ASP A 278 -6.58 -8.21 -32.16
N PHE A 279 -6.74 -9.39 -32.77
CA PHE A 279 -6.46 -10.66 -32.13
C PHE A 279 -5.00 -10.78 -31.69
N LEU A 280 -4.06 -10.52 -32.60
CA LEU A 280 -2.63 -10.63 -32.30
C LEU A 280 -2.20 -9.59 -31.27
N ARG A 281 -2.71 -8.35 -31.34
CA ARG A 281 -2.38 -7.31 -30.35
C ARG A 281 -2.89 -7.66 -28.97
N ALA A 282 -4.15 -8.11 -28.86
CA ALA A 282 -4.72 -8.56 -27.60
C ALA A 282 -4.01 -9.80 -27.05
N LYS A 283 -3.51 -10.70 -27.91
CA LYS A 283 -2.72 -11.86 -27.49
C LYS A 283 -1.40 -11.45 -26.84
N VAL A 284 -0.64 -10.57 -27.49
CA VAL A 284 0.64 -10.06 -26.96
C VAL A 284 0.42 -9.33 -25.63
N ASN A 285 -0.54 -8.40 -25.59
CA ASN A 285 -0.82 -7.62 -24.39
C ASN A 285 -1.26 -8.49 -23.21
N ARG A 286 -2.18 -9.45 -23.42
CA ARG A 286 -2.62 -10.36 -22.34
C ARG A 286 -1.48 -11.20 -21.77
N LEU A 287 -0.61 -11.76 -22.62
CA LEU A 287 0.56 -12.52 -22.16
C LEU A 287 1.49 -11.64 -21.31
N LYS A 288 1.80 -10.42 -21.79
CA LYS A 288 2.66 -9.48 -21.07
C LYS A 288 2.05 -8.98 -19.77
N TRP A 289 0.74 -8.76 -19.72
CA TRP A 289 0.05 -8.38 -18.48
C TRP A 289 0.12 -9.46 -17.41
N ILE A 290 0.05 -10.74 -17.80
CA ILE A 290 0.22 -11.86 -16.87
C ILE A 290 1.67 -11.97 -16.41
N GLU A 291 2.64 -11.91 -17.34
CA GLU A 291 4.08 -11.96 -17.02
C GLU A 291 4.52 -10.84 -16.06
N GLN A 292 3.90 -9.66 -16.17
CA GLN A 292 4.20 -8.48 -15.34
C GLN A 292 3.23 -8.31 -14.16
N GLU A 293 2.40 -9.31 -13.87
CA GLU A 293 1.41 -9.32 -12.78
C GLU A 293 0.44 -8.12 -12.80
N LEU A 294 0.22 -7.51 -13.96
CA LEU A 294 -0.70 -6.38 -14.13
C LEU A 294 -2.16 -6.85 -14.05
N ILE A 295 -2.43 -8.09 -14.48
CA ILE A 295 -3.73 -8.76 -14.41
C ILE A 295 -3.51 -10.16 -13.82
N ASP A 296 -4.40 -10.55 -12.91
CA ASP A 296 -4.48 -11.90 -12.36
C ASP A 296 -5.58 -12.72 -13.07
N GLU A 297 -5.55 -14.04 -12.87
CA GLU A 297 -6.52 -14.96 -13.48
C GLU A 297 -7.99 -14.60 -13.15
N PRO A 298 -8.36 -14.23 -11.91
CA PRO A 298 -9.73 -13.80 -11.60
C PRO A 298 -10.18 -12.58 -12.40
N ALA A 299 -9.33 -11.57 -12.59
CA ALA A 299 -9.70 -10.39 -13.36
C ALA A 299 -9.77 -10.65 -14.87
N ALA A 300 -8.90 -11.51 -15.40
CA ALA A 300 -9.01 -11.97 -16.78
C ALA A 300 -10.35 -12.68 -17.00
N LYS A 301 -10.74 -13.57 -16.07
CA LYS A 301 -12.02 -14.28 -16.12
C LYS A 301 -13.23 -13.34 -16.00
N GLU A 302 -13.18 -12.39 -15.07
CA GLU A 302 -14.23 -11.37 -14.91
C GLU A 302 -14.42 -10.55 -16.19
N PHE A 303 -13.32 -10.20 -16.87
CA PHE A 303 -13.36 -9.48 -18.14
C PHE A 303 -14.05 -10.30 -19.24
N GLU A 304 -13.66 -11.56 -19.43
CA GLU A 304 -14.30 -12.46 -20.42
C GLU A 304 -15.79 -12.68 -20.13
N ASP A 305 -16.17 -12.80 -18.85
CA ASP A 305 -17.56 -12.97 -18.44
C ASP A 305 -18.40 -11.72 -18.78
N LYS A 306 -17.86 -10.51 -18.58
CA LYS A 306 -18.51 -9.25 -18.99
C LYS A 306 -18.73 -9.20 -20.51
N LEU A 307 -17.74 -9.59 -21.30
CA LEU A 307 -17.84 -9.63 -22.76
C LEU A 307 -18.87 -10.69 -23.22
N THR A 308 -18.84 -11.88 -22.63
CA THR A 308 -19.78 -12.96 -22.91
C THR A 308 -21.23 -12.54 -22.62
N ASN A 309 -21.46 -11.87 -21.49
CA ASN A 309 -22.79 -11.39 -21.11
C ASN A 309 -23.31 -10.32 -22.08
N PHE A 310 -22.44 -9.43 -22.56
CA PHE A 310 -22.82 -8.46 -23.57
C PHE A 310 -23.16 -9.12 -24.91
N TRP A 311 -22.29 -10.01 -25.41
CA TRP A 311 -22.55 -10.75 -26.64
C TRP A 311 -23.89 -11.50 -26.59
N LYS A 312 -24.19 -12.21 -25.49
CA LYS A 312 -25.49 -12.89 -25.27
C LYS A 312 -26.66 -11.91 -25.36
N SER A 313 -26.49 -10.72 -24.78
CA SER A 313 -27.53 -9.69 -24.75
C SER A 313 -27.77 -9.13 -26.15
N GLN A 314 -26.70 -8.77 -26.88
CA GLN A 314 -26.81 -8.24 -28.24
C GLN A 314 -27.42 -9.25 -29.20
N ARG A 315 -27.00 -10.52 -29.11
CA ARG A 315 -27.59 -11.59 -29.92
C ARG A 315 -29.10 -11.71 -29.71
N LYS A 316 -29.57 -11.74 -28.46
CA LYS A 316 -31.01 -11.78 -28.15
C LYS A 316 -31.75 -10.57 -28.70
N ILE A 317 -31.17 -9.38 -28.57
CA ILE A 317 -31.77 -8.14 -29.10
C ILE A 317 -31.89 -8.21 -30.62
N VAL A 318 -30.82 -8.63 -31.32
CA VAL A 318 -30.82 -8.77 -32.79
C VAL A 318 -31.82 -9.83 -33.24
N ASP A 319 -31.87 -10.99 -32.59
CA ASP A 319 -32.84 -12.05 -32.89
C ASP A 319 -34.30 -11.58 -32.77
N LEU A 320 -34.59 -10.72 -31.79
CA LEU A 320 -35.94 -10.15 -31.56
C LEU A 320 -36.30 -9.00 -32.51
N THR A 321 -35.34 -8.15 -32.84
CA THR A 321 -35.59 -6.89 -33.58
C THR A 321 -35.36 -6.99 -35.08
N HIS A 322 -34.61 -7.99 -35.52
CA HIS A 322 -34.21 -8.20 -36.93
C HIS A 322 -34.52 -9.63 -37.38
N SER A 323 -35.67 -10.19 -36.98
CA SER A 323 -36.04 -11.58 -37.29
C SER A 323 -36.03 -11.90 -38.78
N GLN A 324 -36.31 -10.91 -39.63
CA GLN A 324 -36.35 -11.00 -41.09
C GLN A 324 -34.97 -11.04 -41.76
N PHE A 325 -33.89 -10.72 -41.04
CA PHE A 325 -32.53 -10.77 -41.60
C PHE A 325 -32.06 -12.21 -41.78
N SER A 326 -31.17 -12.41 -42.74
CA SER A 326 -30.43 -13.67 -42.91
C SER A 326 -29.63 -14.00 -41.64
N ASP A 327 -29.27 -15.27 -41.46
CA ASP A 327 -28.48 -15.67 -40.29
C ASP A 327 -27.09 -15.00 -40.33
N GLU A 328 -26.55 -14.81 -41.54
CA GLU A 328 -25.30 -14.12 -41.81
C GLU A 328 -25.36 -12.64 -41.42
N ASP A 329 -26.40 -11.91 -41.84
CA ASP A 329 -26.57 -10.49 -41.52
C ASP A 329 -26.78 -10.26 -40.01
N LYS A 330 -27.51 -11.15 -39.34
CA LYS A 330 -27.66 -11.13 -37.87
C LYS A 330 -26.30 -11.30 -37.20
N GLY A 331 -25.52 -12.27 -37.66
CA GLY A 331 -24.17 -12.50 -37.15
C GLY A 331 -23.25 -11.29 -37.34
N LYS A 332 -23.27 -10.69 -38.53
CA LYS A 332 -22.51 -9.49 -38.87
C LYS A 332 -22.88 -8.30 -37.98
N LEU A 333 -24.17 -8.10 -37.70
CA LEU A 333 -24.64 -7.04 -36.82
C LEU A 333 -24.15 -7.23 -35.37
N VAL A 334 -24.28 -8.45 -34.83
CA VAL A 334 -23.80 -8.76 -33.47
C VAL A 334 -22.28 -8.58 -33.37
N PHE A 335 -21.53 -8.99 -34.39
CA PHE A 335 -20.09 -8.79 -34.47
C PHE A 335 -19.73 -7.30 -34.38
N GLN A 336 -20.34 -6.45 -35.21
CA GLN A 336 -20.06 -5.00 -35.22
C GLN A 336 -20.39 -4.33 -33.88
N LEU A 337 -21.53 -4.69 -33.26
CA LEU A 337 -21.90 -4.19 -31.93
C LEU A 337 -20.90 -4.58 -30.84
N CYS A 338 -20.35 -5.79 -30.91
CA CYS A 338 -19.33 -6.26 -29.98
C CYS A 338 -17.97 -5.59 -30.23
N ARG A 339 -17.61 -5.36 -31.50
CA ARG A 339 -16.33 -4.75 -31.90
C ARG A 339 -16.15 -3.34 -31.38
N VAL A 340 -17.20 -2.51 -31.41
CA VAL A 340 -17.13 -1.10 -30.97
C VAL A 340 -17.23 -0.92 -29.45
N ARG A 341 -17.44 -2.00 -28.69
CA ARG A 341 -17.53 -1.94 -27.23
C ARG A 341 -16.16 -1.64 -26.64
N GLN A 342 -16.10 -0.68 -25.72
CA GLN A 342 -15.00 -0.55 -24.77
C GLN A 342 -15.42 -1.16 -23.43
N GLN A 343 -14.61 -2.08 -22.92
CA GLN A 343 -14.82 -2.71 -21.62
C GLN A 343 -13.56 -2.53 -20.78
N SER A 344 -13.71 -2.03 -19.56
CA SER A 344 -12.61 -1.89 -18.62
C SER A 344 -12.24 -3.22 -17.94
N ILE A 345 -10.97 -3.34 -17.57
CA ILE A 345 -10.40 -4.41 -16.73
C ILE A 345 -9.92 -3.75 -15.43
N LYS A 346 -10.36 -4.24 -14.26
CA LYS A 346 -10.06 -3.62 -12.94
C LYS A 346 -10.23 -2.07 -12.91
N ASN A 347 -11.29 -1.56 -13.54
CA ASN A 347 -11.59 -0.12 -13.67
C ASN A 347 -10.57 0.69 -14.49
N GLN A 348 -9.86 0.03 -15.41
CA GLN A 348 -8.92 0.66 -16.32
C GLN A 348 -9.29 0.36 -17.76
N ASP A 349 -9.08 1.34 -18.62
CA ASP A 349 -9.33 1.18 -20.04
C ASP A 349 -8.14 0.47 -20.69
N PRO A 350 -8.34 -0.73 -21.26
CA PRO A 350 -7.26 -1.40 -21.97
C PRO A 350 -7.01 -0.74 -23.34
N PRO A 351 -5.85 -1.01 -23.98
CA PRO A 351 -5.59 -0.61 -25.35
C PRO A 351 -6.74 -1.02 -26.29
N ALA A 352 -7.06 -0.18 -27.28
CA ALA A 352 -8.29 -0.28 -28.08
C ALA A 352 -8.56 -1.67 -28.68
N ALA A 353 -7.51 -2.34 -29.18
CA ALA A 353 -7.57 -3.67 -29.78
C ALA A 353 -7.97 -4.80 -28.81
N THR A 354 -7.89 -4.55 -27.49
CA THR A 354 -8.02 -5.60 -26.46
C THR A 354 -9.41 -6.22 -26.43
N THR A 355 -10.46 -5.38 -26.48
CA THR A 355 -11.84 -5.88 -26.38
C THR A 355 -12.20 -6.72 -27.61
N ALA A 356 -11.96 -6.20 -28.81
CA ALA A 356 -12.20 -6.91 -30.07
C ALA A 356 -11.35 -8.19 -30.17
N GLY A 357 -10.05 -8.10 -29.89
CA GLY A 357 -9.14 -9.25 -29.90
C GLY A 357 -9.50 -10.34 -28.89
N THR A 358 -10.08 -9.98 -27.74
CA THR A 358 -10.58 -10.96 -26.76
C THR A 358 -11.84 -11.66 -27.25
N TYR A 359 -12.75 -10.98 -27.96
CA TYR A 359 -13.86 -11.65 -28.64
C TYR A 359 -13.37 -12.68 -29.67
N HIS A 360 -12.34 -12.34 -30.45
CA HIS A 360 -11.72 -13.30 -31.39
C HIS A 360 -11.11 -14.50 -30.66
N SER A 361 -10.45 -14.28 -29.53
CA SER A 361 -9.94 -15.36 -28.66
C SER A 361 -11.04 -16.28 -28.14
N MET A 362 -12.17 -15.73 -27.69
CA MET A 362 -13.30 -16.52 -27.19
C MET A 362 -14.05 -17.25 -28.32
N SER A 363 -14.07 -16.67 -29.53
CA SER A 363 -14.61 -17.32 -30.73
C SER A 363 -13.72 -18.50 -31.16
N ASN A 364 -12.39 -18.36 -31.03
CA ASN A 364 -11.43 -19.44 -31.26
C ASN A 364 -11.60 -20.64 -30.32
N THR A 365 -11.96 -20.40 -29.07
CA THR A 365 -12.23 -21.46 -28.09
C THR A 365 -13.66 -21.96 -28.13
N PHE A 366 -14.49 -21.45 -29.06
CA PHE A 366 -15.92 -21.78 -29.16
C PHE A 366 -16.71 -21.46 -27.88
N SER A 367 -16.26 -20.47 -27.11
CA SER A 367 -17.01 -19.92 -25.96
C SER A 367 -18.17 -19.05 -26.43
N ILE A 368 -18.00 -18.42 -27.60
CA ILE A 368 -19.01 -17.64 -28.33
C ILE A 368 -18.94 -17.97 -29.82
N GLY A 369 -19.91 -17.50 -30.59
CA GLY A 369 -19.80 -17.46 -32.04
C GLY A 369 -20.75 -16.46 -32.70
N TRP A 370 -20.42 -16.07 -33.94
CA TRP A 370 -21.10 -14.96 -34.61
C TRP A 370 -22.36 -15.41 -35.35
N HIS A 371 -22.27 -16.43 -36.18
CA HIS A 371 -23.43 -16.97 -36.91
C HIS A 371 -24.47 -17.58 -35.94
N PRO A 372 -25.78 -17.37 -36.07
CA PRO A 372 -26.80 -17.94 -35.19
C PRO A 372 -26.67 -19.46 -34.96
N LYS A 373 -26.28 -20.20 -36.00
CA LYS A 373 -26.05 -21.66 -35.99
C LYS A 373 -24.59 -22.06 -35.73
N TRP A 374 -23.73 -21.17 -35.21
CA TRP A 374 -22.29 -21.42 -35.06
C TRP A 374 -21.91 -22.73 -34.35
N LYS A 375 -22.74 -23.21 -33.42
CA LYS A 375 -22.50 -24.48 -32.73
C LYS A 375 -22.65 -25.68 -33.67
N GLU A 376 -23.66 -25.66 -34.54
CA GLU A 376 -23.90 -26.71 -35.53
C GLU A 376 -22.88 -26.67 -36.67
N THR A 377 -22.35 -25.47 -36.97
CA THR A 377 -21.40 -25.27 -38.06
C THR A 377 -19.96 -25.57 -37.64
N PHE A 378 -19.52 -25.15 -36.44
CA PHE A 378 -18.09 -25.15 -36.11
C PHE A 378 -17.70 -26.02 -34.91
N VAL A 379 -18.65 -26.38 -34.03
CA VAL A 379 -18.34 -27.21 -32.86
C VAL A 379 -18.41 -28.70 -33.21
N SER A 380 -19.26 -29.08 -34.15
CA SER A 380 -19.37 -30.41 -34.76
C SER A 380 -18.14 -30.78 -35.59
N GLU A 381 -17.66 -29.87 -36.46
CA GLU A 381 -16.46 -30.05 -37.29
C GLU A 381 -15.20 -30.38 -36.46
N LYS A 382 -15.08 -29.78 -35.26
CA LYS A 382 -13.96 -30.06 -34.34
C LYS A 382 -13.97 -31.49 -33.78
N ILE A 383 -15.15 -32.09 -33.61
CA ILE A 383 -15.26 -33.47 -33.11
C ILE A 383 -14.82 -34.45 -34.20
N GLU A 384 -15.14 -34.16 -35.47
CA GLU A 384 -14.74 -34.98 -36.61
C GLU A 384 -13.26 -34.81 -37.02
N GLU A 385 -12.65 -33.63 -36.82
CA GLU A 385 -11.20 -33.43 -37.08
C GLU A 385 -10.27 -34.04 -36.01
N ASN A 386 -10.80 -34.46 -34.86
CA ASN A 386 -10.05 -35.09 -33.76
C ASN A 386 -10.30 -36.61 -33.63
N GLU A 387 -11.11 -37.19 -34.52
CA GLU A 387 -11.21 -38.64 -34.77
C GLU A 387 -10.30 -39.03 -35.94
#